data_AF-A0A7C5Z0K8-F1
#
_entry.id   AF-A0A7C5Z0K8-F1
#
_cell.length_a   1.000
_cell.length_b   1.000
_cell.length_c   1.000
_cell.angle_alpha   90.00
_cell.angle_beta   90.00
_cell.angle_gamma   90.00
#
_symmetry.space_group_name_H-M   'P 1'
#
loop_
_entity.id
_entity.type
_entity.pdbx_description
1 polymer ?
#
loop_
_entity_poly.entity_id
_entity_poly.type
_entity_poly.pdbx_seq_one_letter_code
_entity_poly.pdbx_strand_id
1 'polypeptide(L)'
;MSPVTGSHTFESSASPPRVVIENVHPEIQGGRFPIKRIAGERVVVSADIFADGHDAVAAVLLFRRAGEPSWHEAPMQEEVNDRWLGSFTVLEVGQYEYTLQAWVDHFESWRRGFIKKIEAGQDVAVDAMIGAELVEQAARRAANGDAQKLNEYAATLRLRNTQAPGDFMTTARDENLVRLMTKYCDRSAAAAYGKNLTVEVDR
;
A
#
# COMPACT_ATOMS: atom_id res chain seq x y z
N MET A 1 6.99 -55.05 -10.78
CA MET A 1 7.64 -53.89 -10.14
C MET A 1 7.86 -52.84 -11.22
N SER A 2 7.03 -51.80 -11.24
CA SER A 2 7.15 -50.66 -12.13
C SER A 2 7.18 -49.40 -11.26
N PRO A 3 8.15 -48.48 -11.44
CA PRO A 3 8.22 -47.28 -10.63
C PRO A 3 7.19 -46.25 -11.07
N VAL A 4 6.38 -45.78 -10.13
CA VAL A 4 5.50 -44.62 -10.29
C VAL A 4 6.39 -43.37 -10.22
N THR A 5 6.61 -42.72 -11.36
CA THR A 5 7.31 -41.43 -11.41
C THR A 5 6.31 -40.36 -11.04
N GLY A 6 6.42 -39.83 -9.82
CA GLY A 6 5.68 -38.65 -9.39
C GLY A 6 6.22 -37.42 -10.10
N SER A 7 5.49 -36.93 -11.10
CA SER A 7 5.71 -35.61 -11.67
C SER A 7 5.24 -34.55 -10.68
N HIS A 8 6.14 -34.06 -9.83
CA HIS A 8 5.93 -32.80 -9.13
C HIS A 8 6.12 -31.68 -10.15
N THR A 9 5.01 -31.26 -10.74
CA THR A 9 4.93 -30.01 -11.50
C THR A 9 5.04 -28.87 -10.48
N PHE A 10 6.21 -28.25 -10.37
CA PHE A 10 6.34 -26.97 -9.67
C PHE A 10 5.68 -25.90 -10.54
N GLU A 11 4.45 -25.54 -10.21
CA GLU A 11 3.70 -24.48 -10.89
C GLU A 11 4.31 -23.10 -10.59
N SER A 12 4.64 -22.42 -11.70
CA SER A 12 4.76 -20.98 -11.92
C SER A 12 5.51 -20.09 -10.91
N SER A 13 6.65 -19.63 -11.40
CA SER A 13 7.60 -18.63 -10.92
C SER A 13 7.03 -17.21 -10.80
N ALA A 14 6.48 -16.85 -9.64
CA ALA A 14 6.47 -15.48 -9.16
C ALA A 14 7.22 -15.45 -7.83
N SER A 15 8.21 -14.57 -7.69
CA SER A 15 8.85 -14.35 -6.38
C SER A 15 7.76 -13.97 -5.38
N PRO A 16 7.78 -14.52 -4.15
CA PRO A 16 6.80 -14.15 -3.14
C PRO A 16 6.85 -12.64 -2.93
N PRO A 17 5.70 -12.00 -2.66
CA PRO A 17 5.67 -10.57 -2.37
C PRO A 17 6.60 -10.27 -1.19
N ARG A 18 7.32 -9.14 -1.26
CA ARG A 18 8.29 -8.74 -0.23
C ARG A 18 7.64 -8.38 1.11
N VAL A 19 6.37 -8.01 1.09
CA VAL A 19 5.61 -7.64 2.27
C VAL A 19 4.96 -8.87 2.89
N VAL A 20 5.09 -9.00 4.20
CA VAL A 20 4.43 -10.01 5.02
C VAL A 20 3.29 -9.35 5.78
N ILE A 21 2.15 -10.05 5.85
CA ILE A 21 0.98 -9.65 6.65
C ILE A 21 0.65 -10.80 7.58
N GLU A 22 0.75 -10.58 8.89
CA GLU A 22 0.45 -11.60 9.90
C GLU A 22 -0.23 -11.02 11.14
N ASN A 23 -0.59 -11.89 12.10
CA ASN A 23 -1.22 -11.52 13.36
C ASN A 23 -2.44 -10.58 13.21
N VAL A 24 -3.25 -10.82 12.17
CA VAL A 24 -4.46 -10.05 11.90
C VAL A 24 -5.45 -10.22 13.04
N HIS A 25 -6.00 -9.11 13.50
CA HIS A 25 -6.99 -9.05 14.55
C HIS A 25 -8.07 -8.04 14.19
N PRO A 26 -9.36 -8.33 14.42
CA PRO A 26 -9.90 -9.49 15.13
C PRO A 26 -10.16 -10.74 14.26
N GLU A 27 -9.48 -11.86 14.56
CA GLU A 27 -9.65 -13.13 13.84
C GLU A 27 -10.08 -14.25 14.80
N ILE A 28 -11.28 -14.81 14.60
CA ILE A 28 -11.83 -15.85 15.48
C ILE A 28 -11.56 -17.23 14.89
N GLN A 29 -10.82 -18.06 15.63
CA GLN A 29 -10.43 -19.42 15.23
C GLN A 29 -9.87 -19.52 13.80
N GLY A 30 -8.90 -18.66 13.50
CA GLY A 30 -8.27 -18.67 12.18
C GLY A 30 -9.18 -18.17 11.05
N GLY A 31 -10.21 -17.38 11.37
CA GLY A 31 -11.17 -16.82 10.41
C GLY A 31 -12.42 -17.68 10.21
N ARG A 32 -12.55 -18.80 10.95
CA ARG A 32 -13.69 -19.72 10.84
C ARG A 32 -15.02 -19.10 11.25
N PHE A 33 -14.99 -18.16 12.18
CA PHE A 33 -16.20 -17.54 12.72
C PHE A 33 -16.17 -16.02 12.53
N PRO A 34 -17.34 -15.40 12.27
CA PRO A 34 -17.44 -13.97 12.17
C PRO A 34 -17.22 -13.31 13.52
N ILE A 35 -16.68 -12.09 13.50
CA ILE A 35 -16.81 -11.18 14.65
C ILE A 35 -18.21 -10.59 14.66
N LYS A 36 -18.70 -10.15 15.83
CA LYS A 36 -20.01 -9.52 15.99
C LYS A 36 -19.89 -8.01 16.13
N ARG A 37 -20.78 -7.25 15.47
CA ARG A 37 -20.92 -5.79 15.60
C ARG A 37 -22.39 -5.38 15.51
N ILE A 38 -22.69 -4.16 15.94
CA ILE A 38 -24.00 -3.53 15.73
C ILE A 38 -23.89 -2.51 14.59
N ALA A 39 -24.97 -2.32 13.83
CA ALA A 39 -25.04 -1.27 12.81
C ALA A 39 -24.69 0.12 13.41
N GLY A 40 -23.77 0.83 12.75
CA GLY A 40 -23.18 2.08 13.20
C GLY A 40 -21.84 1.92 13.95
N GLU A 41 -21.45 0.70 14.34
CA GLU A 41 -20.18 0.47 15.03
C GLU A 41 -18.99 0.43 14.08
N ARG A 42 -17.82 0.73 14.67
CA ARG A 42 -16.54 0.63 13.98
C ARG A 42 -15.94 -0.76 14.15
N VAL A 43 -15.44 -1.30 13.05
CA VAL A 43 -14.54 -2.44 13.04
C VAL A 43 -13.12 -1.89 12.99
N VAL A 44 -12.39 -2.04 14.08
CA VAL A 44 -10.96 -1.70 14.16
C VAL A 44 -10.18 -2.97 13.88
N VAL A 45 -9.33 -2.93 12.87
CA VAL A 45 -8.48 -4.05 12.43
C VAL A 45 -7.04 -3.66 12.66
N SER A 46 -6.28 -4.59 13.24
CA SER A 46 -4.85 -4.47 13.41
C SER A 46 -4.12 -5.66 12.81
N ALA A 47 -2.92 -5.47 12.30
CA ALA A 47 -2.07 -6.54 11.82
C ALA A 47 -0.60 -6.16 11.98
N ASP A 48 0.28 -7.15 11.96
CA ASP A 48 1.71 -6.92 11.87
C ASP A 48 2.07 -6.97 10.37
N ILE A 49 2.60 -5.86 9.84
CA ILE A 49 2.88 -5.69 8.41
C ILE A 49 4.26 -5.08 8.24
N PHE A 50 5.15 -5.82 7.57
CA PHE A 50 6.55 -5.44 7.38
C PHE A 50 7.10 -5.98 6.06
N ALA A 51 8.22 -5.42 5.62
CA ALA A 51 8.97 -5.87 4.46
C ALA A 51 10.45 -6.03 4.83
N ASP A 52 11.22 -6.76 4.01
CA ASP A 52 12.67 -6.81 4.19
C ASP A 52 13.32 -5.44 3.91
N GLY A 53 14.33 -5.07 4.69
CA GLY A 53 15.11 -3.84 4.49
C GLY A 53 14.55 -2.62 5.22
N HIS A 54 14.77 -1.43 4.64
CA HIS A 54 14.35 -0.14 5.20
C HIS A 54 13.32 0.58 4.31
N ASP A 55 12.73 -0.15 3.37
CA ASP A 55 11.74 0.41 2.46
C ASP A 55 10.47 0.76 3.23
N ALA A 56 9.84 1.87 2.86
CA ALA A 56 8.53 2.24 3.38
C ALA A 56 7.47 1.24 2.90
N VAL A 57 6.59 0.85 3.81
CA VAL A 57 5.43 -0.01 3.51
C VAL A 57 4.18 0.85 3.52
N ALA A 58 3.20 0.48 2.69
CA ALA A 58 1.84 1.02 2.75
C ALA A 58 0.85 -0.14 2.85
N ALA A 59 -0.24 0.07 3.59
CA ALA A 59 -1.27 -0.93 3.78
C ALA A 59 -2.68 -0.33 3.73
N VAL A 60 -3.62 -1.13 3.25
CA VAL A 60 -5.06 -0.82 3.21
C VAL A 60 -5.87 -1.97 3.77
N LEU A 61 -6.93 -1.61 4.47
CA LEU A 61 -8.01 -2.48 4.88
C LEU A 61 -9.07 -2.47 3.79
N LEU A 62 -9.28 -3.62 3.17
CA LEU A 62 -10.34 -3.83 2.19
C LEU A 62 -11.58 -4.34 2.92
N PHE A 63 -12.74 -3.74 2.66
CA PHE A 63 -14.01 -4.20 3.22
C PHE A 63 -15.16 -4.05 2.22
N ARG A 64 -16.18 -4.89 2.35
CA ARG A 64 -17.41 -4.81 1.55
C ARG A 64 -18.55 -5.51 2.26
N ARG A 65 -19.79 -5.24 1.87
CA ARG A 65 -20.89 -6.11 2.26
C ARG A 65 -20.78 -7.43 1.52
N ALA A 66 -21.13 -8.54 2.16
CA ALA A 66 -21.10 -9.85 1.52
C ALA A 66 -22.00 -9.85 0.27
N GLY A 67 -21.45 -10.28 -0.86
CA GLY A 67 -22.12 -10.29 -2.17
C GLY A 67 -21.91 -9.02 -3.02
N GLU A 68 -21.33 -7.94 -2.48
CA GLU A 68 -20.95 -6.79 -3.30
C GLU A 68 -19.73 -7.14 -4.18
N PRO A 69 -19.73 -6.72 -5.47
CA PRO A 69 -18.62 -7.05 -6.36
C PRO A 69 -17.36 -6.24 -6.04
N SER A 70 -17.51 -5.03 -5.54
CA SER A 70 -16.41 -4.07 -5.34
C SER A 70 -16.00 -3.98 -3.88
N TRP A 71 -14.69 -3.90 -3.65
CA TRP A 71 -14.11 -3.60 -2.35
C TRP A 71 -14.07 -2.09 -2.11
N HIS A 72 -14.31 -1.70 -0.88
CA HIS A 72 -13.99 -0.37 -0.36
C HIS A 72 -12.63 -0.45 0.33
N GLU A 73 -11.88 0.66 0.30
CA GLU A 73 -10.56 0.74 0.92
C GLU A 73 -10.58 1.75 2.07
N ALA A 74 -9.94 1.38 3.18
CA ALA A 74 -9.59 2.29 4.25
C ALA A 74 -8.05 2.23 4.45
N PRO A 75 -7.35 3.37 4.48
CA PRO A 75 -5.91 3.36 4.73
C PRO A 75 -5.61 2.80 6.13
N MET A 76 -4.52 2.05 6.24
CA MET A 76 -3.96 1.66 7.53
C MET A 76 -2.82 2.59 7.90
N GLN A 77 -2.64 2.81 9.19
CA GLN A 77 -1.56 3.62 9.75
C GLN A 77 -0.60 2.71 10.51
N GLU A 78 0.69 2.90 10.26
CA GLU A 78 1.76 2.30 11.03
C GLU A 78 1.77 2.91 12.44
N GLU A 79 1.83 2.06 13.46
CA GLU A 79 1.99 2.41 14.86
C GLU A 79 3.45 2.13 15.27
N VAL A 80 3.65 1.31 16.31
CA VAL A 80 4.97 0.93 16.84
C VAL A 80 5.14 -0.57 16.67
N ASN A 81 6.37 -1.02 16.39
CA ASN A 81 6.74 -2.43 16.23
C ASN A 81 5.98 -3.13 15.10
N ASP A 82 6.01 -2.55 13.90
CA ASP A 82 5.38 -3.09 12.68
C ASP A 82 3.87 -3.32 12.80
N ARG A 83 3.24 -2.77 13.84
CA ARG A 83 1.81 -2.86 14.09
C ARG A 83 1.09 -1.82 13.23
N TRP A 84 0.07 -2.24 12.52
CA TRP A 84 -0.76 -1.37 11.70
C TRP A 84 -2.18 -1.34 12.22
N LEU A 85 -2.86 -0.20 12.08
CA LEU A 85 -4.25 0.01 12.44
C LEU A 85 -5.05 0.57 11.26
N GLY A 86 -6.17 -0.06 10.95
CA GLY A 86 -7.18 0.42 10.01
C GLY A 86 -8.56 0.28 10.60
N SER A 87 -9.54 1.01 10.05
CA SER A 87 -10.92 0.81 10.48
C SER A 87 -11.95 1.19 9.42
N PHE A 88 -13.11 0.56 9.52
CA PHE A 88 -14.31 0.91 8.75
C PHE A 88 -15.55 0.84 9.63
N THR A 89 -16.64 1.46 9.19
CA THR A 89 -17.91 1.45 9.91
C THR A 89 -18.89 0.53 9.19
N VAL A 90 -19.55 -0.37 9.93
CA VAL A 90 -20.64 -1.21 9.40
C VAL A 90 -21.95 -0.44 9.51
N LEU A 91 -22.59 -0.12 8.38
CA LEU A 91 -23.75 0.78 8.38
C LEU A 91 -25.09 0.05 8.35
N GLU A 92 -25.13 -1.18 7.83
CA GLU A 92 -26.34 -1.95 7.65
C GLU A 92 -26.25 -3.32 8.32
N VAL A 93 -27.41 -3.84 8.72
CA VAL A 93 -27.52 -5.22 9.22
C VAL A 93 -27.16 -6.20 8.10
N GLY A 94 -26.44 -7.26 8.47
CA GLY A 94 -26.04 -8.33 7.55
C GLY A 94 -24.58 -8.73 7.72
N GLN A 95 -24.04 -9.39 6.70
CA GLN A 95 -22.66 -9.86 6.72
C GLN A 95 -21.76 -8.92 5.92
N TYR A 96 -20.58 -8.64 6.48
CA TYR A 96 -19.48 -7.96 5.78
C TYR A 96 -18.28 -8.89 5.68
N GLU A 97 -17.45 -8.63 4.69
CA GLU A 97 -16.16 -9.26 4.50
C GLU A 97 -15.07 -8.21 4.60
N TYR A 98 -13.92 -8.57 5.15
CA TYR A 98 -12.74 -7.73 5.14
C TYR A 98 -11.45 -8.54 5.01
N THR A 99 -10.43 -7.90 4.43
CA THR A 99 -9.07 -8.43 4.29
C THR A 99 -8.08 -7.27 4.23
N LEU A 100 -6.79 -7.57 4.18
CA LEU A 100 -5.72 -6.58 4.13
C LEU A 100 -4.91 -6.73 2.86
N GLN A 101 -4.41 -5.61 2.35
CA GLN A 101 -3.45 -5.57 1.27
C GLN A 101 -2.33 -4.60 1.63
N ALA A 102 -1.08 -4.97 1.33
CA ALA A 102 0.08 -4.15 1.62
C ALA A 102 1.15 -4.30 0.55
N TRP A 103 1.95 -3.26 0.35
CA TRP A 103 3.02 -3.22 -0.66
C TRP A 103 4.16 -2.32 -0.20
N VAL A 104 5.31 -2.48 -0.85
CA VAL A 104 6.44 -1.55 -0.69
C VAL A 104 6.11 -0.26 -1.43
N ASP A 105 6.06 0.85 -0.72
CA ASP A 105 5.90 2.19 -1.30
C ASP A 105 7.26 2.72 -1.75
N HIS A 106 7.62 2.42 -3.00
CA HIS A 106 8.86 2.88 -3.60
C HIS A 106 8.99 4.40 -3.65
N PHE A 107 7.87 5.13 -3.79
CA PHE A 107 7.89 6.58 -3.80
C PHE A 107 8.18 7.14 -2.42
N GLU A 108 7.49 6.68 -1.38
CA GLU A 108 7.74 7.13 0.00
C GLU A 108 9.14 6.74 0.47
N SER A 109 9.62 5.54 0.10
CA SER A 109 10.99 5.08 0.35
C SER A 109 12.01 6.04 -0.25
N TRP A 110 11.84 6.35 -1.54
CA TRP A 110 12.68 7.31 -2.25
C TRP A 110 12.60 8.70 -1.60
N ARG A 111 11.39 9.21 -1.33
CA ARG A 111 11.14 10.56 -0.82
C ARG A 111 11.81 10.79 0.53
N ARG A 112 11.70 9.82 1.46
CA ARG A 112 12.38 9.86 2.77
C ARG A 112 13.89 9.92 2.62
N GLY A 113 14.46 9.08 1.74
CA GLY A 113 15.90 9.07 1.46
C GLY A 113 16.36 10.38 0.81
N PHE A 114 15.63 10.84 -0.19
CA PHE A 114 15.92 12.06 -0.96
C PHE A 114 15.95 13.30 -0.08
N ILE A 115 14.94 13.48 0.79
CA ILE A 115 14.88 14.62 1.74
C ILE A 115 16.11 14.60 2.67
N LYS A 116 16.44 13.44 3.26
CA LYS A 116 17.63 13.31 4.14
C LYS A 116 18.92 13.67 3.42
N LYS A 117 19.09 13.25 2.16
CA LYS A 117 20.27 13.56 1.36
C LYS A 117 20.38 15.06 1.04
N ILE A 118 19.27 15.73 0.71
CA ILE A 118 19.25 17.18 0.50
C ILE A 118 19.63 17.91 1.79
N GLU A 119 19.06 17.51 2.93
CA GLU A 119 19.37 18.10 4.24
C GLU A 119 20.83 17.91 4.65
N ALA A 120 21.44 16.79 4.25
CA ALA A 120 22.86 16.54 4.43
C ALA A 120 23.77 17.26 3.41
N GLY A 121 23.20 18.07 2.49
CA GLY A 121 23.95 18.79 1.46
C GLY A 121 24.62 17.88 0.43
N GLN A 122 24.13 16.66 0.25
CA GLN A 122 24.69 15.71 -0.72
C GLN A 122 24.25 16.03 -2.15
N ASP A 123 25.01 15.55 -3.13
CA ASP A 123 24.58 15.57 -4.53
C ASP A 123 23.44 14.57 -4.73
N VAL A 124 22.28 15.08 -5.15
CA VAL A 124 21.05 14.31 -5.35
C VAL A 124 20.61 14.29 -6.80
N ALA A 125 21.48 14.64 -7.76
CA ALA A 125 21.10 14.70 -9.18
C ALA A 125 20.58 13.36 -9.71
N VAL A 126 21.21 12.24 -9.32
CA VAL A 126 20.75 10.89 -9.69
C VAL A 126 19.44 10.54 -8.98
N ASP A 127 19.33 10.85 -7.68
CA ASP A 127 18.11 10.60 -6.93
C ASP A 127 16.91 11.37 -7.49
N ALA A 128 17.10 12.61 -7.94
CA ALA A 128 16.05 13.41 -8.57
C ALA A 128 15.54 12.75 -9.88
N MET A 129 16.45 12.17 -10.68
CA MET A 129 16.07 11.42 -11.88
C MET A 129 15.25 10.16 -11.54
N ILE A 130 15.60 9.45 -10.46
CA ILE A 130 14.84 8.29 -9.98
C ILE A 130 13.43 8.74 -9.55
N GLY A 131 13.33 9.84 -8.80
CA GLY A 131 12.04 10.41 -8.38
C GLY A 131 11.16 10.77 -9.56
N ALA A 132 11.73 11.43 -10.58
CA ALA A 132 10.99 11.77 -11.79
C ALA A 132 10.43 10.53 -12.50
N GLU A 133 11.21 9.47 -12.62
CA GLU A 133 10.76 8.21 -13.24
C GLU A 133 9.61 7.57 -12.43
N LEU A 134 9.70 7.56 -11.10
CA LEU A 134 8.61 7.05 -10.25
C LEU A 134 7.31 7.83 -10.45
N VAL A 135 7.40 9.16 -10.53
CA VAL A 135 6.26 10.05 -10.75
C VAL A 135 5.67 9.86 -12.16
N GLU A 136 6.50 9.68 -13.18
CA GLU A 136 6.05 9.38 -14.54
C GLU A 136 5.34 8.03 -14.64
N GLN A 137 5.82 7.02 -13.93
CA GLN A 137 5.14 5.73 -13.86
C GLN A 137 3.75 5.86 -13.21
N ALA A 138 3.61 6.68 -12.16
CA ALA A 138 2.31 7.00 -11.59
C ALA A 138 1.43 7.78 -12.58
N ALA A 139 2.00 8.72 -13.34
CA ALA A 139 1.27 9.47 -14.37
C ALA A 139 0.67 8.56 -15.44
N ARG A 140 1.34 7.46 -15.81
CA ARG A 140 0.82 6.46 -16.76
C ARG A 140 -0.40 5.70 -16.24
N ARG A 141 -0.53 5.56 -14.91
CA ARG A 141 -1.70 4.94 -14.24
C ARG A 141 -2.79 5.96 -13.90
N ALA A 142 -2.46 7.25 -13.97
CA ALA A 142 -3.36 8.32 -13.59
C ALA A 142 -4.48 8.53 -14.62
N ALA A 143 -5.61 9.02 -14.11
CA ALA A 143 -6.78 9.37 -14.91
C ALA A 143 -7.11 10.85 -14.70
N ASN A 144 -7.93 11.42 -15.59
CA ASN A 144 -8.28 12.84 -15.57
C ASN A 144 -7.03 13.75 -15.66
N GLY A 145 -7.17 15.03 -15.33
CA GLY A 145 -6.04 15.99 -15.33
C GLY A 145 -4.91 15.70 -14.33
N ASP A 146 -5.01 14.63 -13.53
CA ASP A 146 -3.99 14.25 -12.56
C ASP A 146 -2.70 13.78 -13.25
N ALA A 147 -2.80 13.13 -14.42
CA ALA A 147 -1.63 12.72 -15.21
C ALA A 147 -0.78 13.92 -15.65
N GLN A 148 -1.43 15.02 -16.06
CA GLN A 148 -0.74 16.25 -16.45
C GLN A 148 0.05 16.83 -15.26
N LYS A 149 -0.59 16.94 -14.08
CA LYS A 149 0.06 17.45 -12.87
C LYS A 149 1.25 16.59 -12.45
N LEU A 150 1.12 15.26 -12.50
CA LEU A 150 2.24 14.35 -12.21
C LEU A 150 3.40 14.57 -13.19
N ASN A 151 3.12 14.73 -14.48
CA ASN A 151 4.17 15.04 -15.47
C ASN A 151 4.85 16.40 -15.23
N GLU A 152 4.12 17.41 -14.74
CA GLU A 152 4.71 18.69 -14.34
C GLU A 152 5.68 18.52 -13.16
N TYR A 153 5.31 17.75 -12.13
CA TYR A 153 6.23 17.43 -11.02
C TYR A 153 7.46 16.65 -11.49
N ALA A 154 7.27 15.65 -12.36
CA ALA A 154 8.38 14.87 -12.91
C ALA A 154 9.34 15.75 -13.74
N ALA A 155 8.81 16.69 -14.53
CA ALA A 155 9.61 17.65 -15.28
C ALA A 155 10.46 18.52 -14.33
N THR A 156 9.87 19.04 -13.25
CA THR A 156 10.60 19.80 -12.22
C THR A 156 11.74 18.97 -11.61
N LEU A 157 11.49 17.70 -11.27
CA LEU A 157 12.52 16.79 -10.75
C LEU A 157 13.63 16.48 -11.77
N ARG A 158 13.35 16.51 -13.07
CA ARG A 158 14.37 16.29 -14.13
C ARG A 158 15.24 17.50 -14.44
N LEU A 159 14.79 18.72 -14.11
CA LEU A 159 15.58 19.92 -14.39
C LEU A 159 16.91 19.84 -13.64
N ARG A 160 18.02 19.73 -14.38
CA ARG A 160 19.40 19.70 -13.84
C ARG A 160 19.86 21.05 -13.29
N ASN A 161 19.01 21.75 -12.54
CA ASN A 161 19.43 22.95 -11.85
C ASN A 161 19.81 22.62 -10.40
N THR A 162 20.96 21.95 -10.23
CA THR A 162 21.58 21.68 -8.91
C THR A 162 21.88 22.97 -8.12
N GLN A 163 21.73 24.14 -8.74
CA GLN A 163 21.90 25.46 -8.14
C GLN A 163 20.66 25.99 -7.42
N ALA A 164 19.49 25.31 -7.51
CA ALA A 164 18.30 25.66 -6.73
C ALA A 164 17.75 24.46 -5.92
N PRO A 165 18.48 23.97 -4.89
CA PRO A 165 18.01 22.88 -4.01
C PRO A 165 16.63 23.13 -3.38
N GLY A 166 16.22 24.39 -3.26
CA GLY A 166 14.91 24.78 -2.75
C GLY A 166 13.75 24.22 -3.57
N ASP A 167 13.88 24.08 -4.88
CA ASP A 167 12.80 23.62 -5.76
C ASP A 167 12.54 22.12 -5.64
N PHE A 168 13.61 21.32 -5.50
CA PHE A 168 13.50 19.87 -5.26
C PHE A 168 12.94 19.57 -3.88
N MET A 169 13.40 20.26 -2.84
CA MET A 169 12.89 20.08 -1.48
C MET A 169 11.41 20.45 -1.41
N THR A 170 11.02 21.58 -2.03
CA THR A 170 9.63 22.02 -2.08
C THR A 170 8.76 20.99 -2.80
N THR A 171 9.22 20.48 -3.94
CA THR A 171 8.51 19.45 -4.72
C THR A 171 8.36 18.15 -3.93
N ALA A 172 9.44 17.65 -3.32
CA ALA A 172 9.42 16.40 -2.54
C ALA A 172 8.58 16.49 -1.26
N ARG A 173 8.28 17.70 -0.78
CA ARG A 173 7.41 17.96 0.37
C ARG A 173 5.99 18.38 -0.01
N ASP A 174 5.70 18.55 -1.29
CA ASP A 174 4.38 18.97 -1.75
C ASP A 174 3.33 17.89 -1.43
N GLU A 175 2.37 18.24 -0.58
CA GLU A 175 1.29 17.35 -0.15
C GLU A 175 0.40 16.90 -1.31
N ASN A 176 0.25 17.73 -2.35
CA ASN A 176 -0.51 17.36 -3.54
C ASN A 176 0.22 16.27 -4.35
N LEU A 177 1.56 16.36 -4.46
CA LEU A 177 2.34 15.27 -5.06
C LEU A 177 2.17 13.98 -4.25
N VAL A 178 2.34 14.04 -2.93
CA VAL A 178 2.18 12.87 -2.05
C VAL A 178 0.79 12.24 -2.23
N ARG A 179 -0.28 13.05 -2.19
CA ARG A 179 -1.66 12.57 -2.38
C ARG A 179 -1.84 11.88 -3.73
N LEU A 180 -1.31 12.45 -4.82
CA LEU A 180 -1.42 11.86 -6.15
C LEU A 180 -0.64 10.55 -6.24
N MET A 181 0.55 10.48 -5.64
CA MET A 181 1.37 9.27 -5.61
C MET A 181 0.73 8.17 -4.76
N THR A 182 0.08 8.50 -3.64
CA THR A 182 -0.72 7.54 -2.86
C THR A 182 -1.90 7.00 -3.68
N LYS A 183 -2.61 7.88 -4.41
CA LYS A 183 -3.78 7.53 -5.21
C LYS A 183 -3.42 6.64 -6.41
N TYR A 184 -2.28 6.87 -7.06
CA TYR A 184 -1.85 6.16 -8.27
C TYR A 184 -0.60 5.29 -8.04
N CYS A 185 -0.44 4.81 -6.81
CA CYS A 185 0.66 3.92 -6.43
C CYS A 185 0.63 2.62 -7.26
N ASP A 186 1.81 2.06 -7.48
CA ASP A 186 1.92 0.74 -8.10
C ASP A 186 1.64 -0.34 -7.03
N ARG A 187 0.62 -1.16 -7.27
CA ARG A 187 0.23 -2.27 -6.39
C ARG A 187 0.43 -3.63 -7.06
N SER A 188 1.14 -3.71 -8.17
CA SER A 188 1.36 -4.94 -8.94
C SER A 188 2.05 -6.06 -8.13
N ALA A 189 2.89 -5.68 -7.16
CA ALA A 189 3.59 -6.60 -6.25
C ALA A 189 3.00 -6.62 -4.83
N ALA A 190 1.74 -6.20 -4.65
CA ALA A 190 1.11 -6.17 -3.34
C ALA A 190 0.85 -7.57 -2.77
N ALA A 191 1.14 -7.75 -1.49
CA ALA A 191 0.70 -8.89 -0.71
C ALA A 191 -0.77 -8.70 -0.29
N ALA A 192 -1.55 -9.78 -0.33
CA ALA A 192 -2.87 -9.83 0.26
C ALA A 192 -2.87 -10.81 1.43
N TYR A 193 -3.63 -10.50 2.49
CA TYR A 193 -3.87 -11.47 3.54
C TYR A 193 -4.67 -12.64 2.96
N GLY A 194 -4.20 -13.86 3.16
CA GLY A 194 -4.72 -15.06 2.48
C GLY A 194 -6.15 -15.48 2.86
N LYS A 195 -6.86 -14.69 3.68
CA LYS A 195 -8.21 -14.98 4.16
C LYS A 195 -9.11 -13.75 4.03
N ASN A 196 -10.36 -14.00 3.72
CA ASN A 196 -11.42 -13.02 3.89
C ASN A 196 -12.10 -13.29 5.24
N LEU A 197 -11.92 -12.38 6.18
CA LEU A 197 -12.55 -12.44 7.49
C LEU A 197 -13.96 -11.86 7.41
N THR A 198 -14.84 -12.30 8.30
CA THR A 198 -16.25 -11.92 8.25
C THR A 198 -16.69 -11.17 9.51
N VAL A 199 -17.65 -10.27 9.32
CA VAL A 199 -18.35 -9.54 10.37
C VAL A 199 -19.83 -9.85 10.22
N GLU A 200 -20.48 -10.25 11.30
CA GLU A 200 -21.93 -10.37 11.36
C GLU A 200 -22.46 -9.16 12.14
N VAL A 201 -23.32 -8.39 11.48
CA VAL A 201 -23.83 -7.11 11.95
C VAL A 201 -25.30 -7.25 12.32
N ASP A 202 -25.56 -7.04 13.61
CA ASP A 202 -26.89 -7.11 14.21
C ASP A 202 -27.48 -5.69 14.40
N ARG A 203 -28.72 -5.62 14.92
CA ARG A 203 -29.45 -4.36 15.18
C ARG A 203 -29.14 -3.76 16.54
#